data_AF-G7GXT8-F1
#
_entry.id   AF-G7GXT8-F1
#
_cell.length_a   1.000
_cell.length_b   1.000
_cell.length_c   1.000
_cell.angle_alpha   90.00
_cell.angle_beta   90.00
_cell.angle_gamma   90.00
#
_symmetry.space_group_name_H-M   'P 1'
#
loop_
_entity.id
_entity.type
_entity.pdbx_description
1 polymer ?
#
loop_
_entity_poly.entity_id
_entity_poly.type
_entity_poly.pdbx_seq_one_letter_code
_entity_poly.pdbx_strand_id
1 'polypeptide(L)'
;MIYVVEHVVANYGGDPQLRANTSELDFALPSAWYDLGVGEAHRYMASRVLLRSSEPTPPFVPNVAIQYISLGITEVIRVGELDTTMDLHALDAEVIDHEVRCGGYLCVDTGTYSTDGFEVKTRRSQLTYSVPGDSMLAILTATAALDGWDAVELEIATMEDGWLTATIPTDGSD
;
A
#
# COMPACT_ATOMS: atom_id res chain seq x y z
N MET A 1 3.36 3.13 11.54
CA MET A 1 4.49 2.19 11.69
C MET A 1 4.57 1.35 10.42
N ILE A 2 5.76 0.97 9.95
CA ILE A 2 5.92 0.08 8.79
C ILE A 2 6.99 -0.95 9.17
N TYR A 3 6.58 -2.18 9.49
CA TYR A 3 7.45 -3.19 10.09
C TYR A 3 8.66 -3.54 9.22
N VAL A 4 8.47 -3.59 7.90
CA VAL A 4 9.58 -3.81 6.94
C VAL A 4 10.64 -2.71 7.04
N VAL A 5 10.23 -1.45 7.19
CA VAL A 5 11.14 -0.29 7.34
C VAL A 5 11.91 -0.40 8.66
N GLU A 6 11.25 -0.78 9.75
CA GLU A 6 11.90 -0.99 11.05
C GLU A 6 12.93 -2.13 10.98
N HIS A 7 12.58 -3.22 10.30
CA HIS A 7 13.48 -4.35 10.08
C HIS A 7 14.73 -3.92 9.31
N VAL A 8 14.59 -3.12 8.26
CA VAL A 8 15.71 -2.58 7.46
C VAL A 8 16.64 -1.72 8.32
N VAL A 9 16.08 -0.77 9.06
CA VAL A 9 16.88 0.12 9.92
C VAL A 9 17.62 -0.67 10.99
N ALA A 10 16.95 -1.61 11.66
CA ALA A 10 17.53 -2.36 12.76
C ALA A 10 18.59 -3.38 12.33
N ASN A 11 18.40 -4.07 11.20
CA ASN A 11 19.25 -5.19 10.81
C ASN A 11 20.29 -4.82 9.74
N TYR A 12 20.02 -3.80 8.93
CA TYR A 12 20.88 -3.42 7.81
C TYR A 12 21.44 -2.00 7.92
N GLY A 13 20.96 -1.20 8.88
CA GLY A 13 21.37 0.20 9.01
C GLY A 13 20.98 1.06 7.80
N GLY A 14 19.95 0.65 7.06
CA GLY A 14 19.43 1.40 5.93
C GLY A 14 18.88 2.78 6.36
N ASP A 15 18.78 3.69 5.41
CA ASP A 15 18.18 5.02 5.58
C ASP A 15 16.96 5.13 4.65
N PRO A 16 15.77 4.67 5.11
CA PRO A 16 14.62 4.56 4.23
C PRO A 16 14.05 5.93 3.85
N GLN A 17 13.80 6.14 2.56
CA GLN A 17 13.37 7.42 2.02
C GLN A 17 12.09 7.26 1.19
N LEU A 18 11.05 8.02 1.56
CA LEU A 18 9.84 8.12 0.74
C LEU A 18 10.18 8.78 -0.61
N ARG A 19 9.77 8.13 -1.69
CA ARG A 19 9.95 8.62 -3.06
C ARG A 19 8.63 9.15 -3.59
N ALA A 20 8.70 10.20 -4.40
CA ALA A 20 7.55 10.66 -5.17
C ALA A 20 7.16 9.60 -6.21
N ASN A 21 5.88 9.57 -6.57
CA ASN A 21 5.42 8.78 -7.70
C ASN A 21 6.06 9.27 -9.01
N THR A 22 6.34 8.35 -9.93
CA THR A 22 6.83 8.65 -11.28
C THR A 22 5.79 8.24 -12.32
N SER A 23 5.91 8.73 -13.56
CA SER A 23 4.99 8.36 -14.64
C SER A 23 5.05 6.88 -15.02
N GLU A 24 6.14 6.19 -14.69
CA GLU A 24 6.32 4.75 -14.92
C GLU A 24 5.54 3.91 -13.89
N LEU A 25 5.24 4.49 -12.73
CA LEU A 25 4.48 3.89 -11.64
C LEU A 25 2.99 4.28 -11.67
N ASP A 26 2.56 5.03 -12.70
CA ASP A 26 1.17 5.38 -12.91
C ASP A 26 0.37 4.20 -13.47
N PHE A 27 -0.87 4.10 -13.01
CA PHE A 27 -1.84 3.10 -13.48
C PHE A 27 -3.22 3.75 -13.67
N ALA A 28 -4.02 3.13 -14.54
CA ALA A 28 -5.36 3.60 -14.86
C ALA A 28 -6.29 3.48 -13.64
N LEU A 29 -7.02 4.56 -13.35
CA LEU A 29 -7.97 4.61 -12.25
C LEU A 29 -9.38 4.23 -12.74
N PRO A 30 -10.19 3.56 -11.91
CA PRO A 30 -11.63 3.47 -12.15
C PRO A 30 -12.25 4.88 -12.19
N SER A 31 -13.30 5.06 -12.99
CA SER A 31 -13.83 6.40 -13.34
C SER A 31 -14.31 7.25 -12.16
N ALA A 32 -14.70 6.62 -11.05
CA ALA A 32 -15.15 7.30 -9.84
C ALA A 32 -13.99 7.78 -8.95
N TRP A 33 -12.74 7.44 -9.27
CA TRP A 33 -11.57 7.74 -8.45
C TRP A 33 -10.75 8.87 -9.05
N TYR A 34 -10.20 9.71 -8.18
CA TYR A 34 -9.33 10.80 -8.56
C TYR A 34 -8.13 10.91 -7.63
N ASP A 35 -7.06 11.51 -8.14
CA ASP A 35 -5.82 11.75 -7.42
C ASP A 35 -5.88 13.09 -6.68
N LEU A 36 -5.45 13.12 -5.41
CA LEU A 36 -5.31 14.37 -4.65
C LEU A 36 -4.15 15.25 -5.13
N GLY A 37 -3.23 14.69 -5.92
CA GLY A 37 -2.01 15.33 -6.37
C GLY A 37 -0.85 15.16 -5.37
N VAL A 38 0.37 15.16 -5.91
CA VAL A 38 1.61 14.86 -5.17
C VAL A 38 1.81 15.76 -3.95
N GLY A 39 1.49 17.04 -4.05
CA GLY A 39 1.69 18.01 -2.97
C GLY A 39 0.85 17.70 -1.72
N GLU A 40 -0.41 17.28 -1.89
CA GLU A 40 -1.27 16.88 -0.78
C GLU A 40 -0.92 15.47 -0.30
N ALA A 41 -0.64 14.53 -1.21
CA ALA A 41 -0.23 13.17 -0.84
C ALA A 41 0.99 13.15 0.10
N HIS A 42 2.01 13.97 -0.19
CA HIS A 42 3.22 14.07 0.64
C HIS A 42 2.94 14.63 2.04
N ARG A 43 1.89 15.44 2.24
CA ARG A 43 1.47 15.89 3.58
C ARG A 43 0.96 14.74 4.44
N TYR A 44 0.47 13.68 3.82
CA TYR A 44 0.05 12.43 4.46
C TYR A 44 1.13 11.36 4.44
N MET A 45 2.39 11.73 4.15
CA MET A 45 3.52 10.80 4.00
C MET A 45 3.28 9.69 2.96
N ALA A 46 2.51 10.01 1.91
CA ALA A 46 2.22 9.12 0.80
C ALA A 46 2.81 9.64 -0.51
N SER A 47 3.19 8.72 -1.40
CA SER A 47 3.63 9.03 -2.76
C SER A 47 2.44 9.40 -3.65
N ARG A 48 1.26 8.81 -3.37
CA ARG A 48 0.00 9.05 -4.09
C ARG A 48 -1.18 8.79 -3.16
N VAL A 49 -2.25 9.59 -3.27
CA VAL A 49 -3.50 9.35 -2.54
C VAL A 49 -4.66 9.48 -3.51
N LEU A 50 -5.47 8.42 -3.58
CA LEU A 50 -6.64 8.32 -4.42
C LEU A 50 -7.88 8.37 -3.54
N LEU A 51 -8.87 9.17 -3.96
CA LEU A 51 -10.15 9.28 -3.28
C LEU A 51 -11.26 8.86 -4.22
N ARG A 52 -12.27 8.19 -3.66
CA ARG A 52 -13.48 7.85 -4.38
C ARG A 52 -14.48 9.00 -4.31
N SER A 53 -14.87 9.51 -5.47
CA SER A 53 -15.98 10.45 -5.58
C SER A 53 -17.34 9.74 -5.41
N SER A 54 -18.26 10.38 -4.70
CA SER A 54 -19.67 9.97 -4.64
C SER A 54 -20.57 11.16 -4.37
N GLU A 55 -21.84 11.04 -4.77
CA GLU A 55 -22.86 12.05 -4.52
C GLU A 55 -24.11 11.39 -3.88
N PRO A 56 -24.49 11.76 -2.64
CA PRO A 56 -23.76 12.68 -1.75
C PRO A 56 -22.39 12.13 -1.32
N THR A 57 -21.51 13.02 -0.85
CA THR A 57 -20.23 12.62 -0.26
C THR A 57 -20.51 11.81 1.01
N PRO A 58 -19.88 10.63 1.19
CA PRO A 58 -20.14 9.81 2.36
C PRO A 58 -19.42 10.40 3.57
N PRO A 59 -19.87 10.08 4.80
CA PRO A 59 -19.17 10.49 6.02
C PRO A 59 -17.71 10.02 6.07
N PHE A 60 -17.43 8.82 5.54
CA PHE A 60 -16.08 8.31 5.32
C PHE A 60 -15.85 8.12 3.83
N VAL A 61 -14.86 8.81 3.27
CA VAL A 61 -14.51 8.71 1.84
C VAL A 61 -13.56 7.52 1.63
N PRO A 62 -13.96 6.50 0.85
CA PRO A 62 -13.05 5.42 0.48
C PRO A 62 -11.79 5.98 -0.19
N ASN A 63 -10.64 5.46 0.22
CA ASN A 63 -9.35 5.98 -0.22
C ASN A 63 -8.33 4.86 -0.43
N VAL A 64 -7.33 5.16 -1.26
CA VAL A 64 -6.13 4.34 -1.43
C VAL A 64 -4.91 5.23 -1.29
N ALA A 65 -4.05 4.93 -0.33
CA ALA A 65 -2.76 5.57 -0.15
C ALA A 65 -1.64 4.64 -0.64
N ILE A 66 -0.73 5.19 -1.45
CA ILE A 66 0.41 4.45 -2.00
C ILE A 66 1.70 5.10 -1.52
N GLN A 67 2.65 4.28 -1.07
CA GLN A 67 3.96 4.70 -0.61
C GLN A 67 5.03 3.91 -1.36
N TYR A 68 5.99 4.60 -1.98
CA TYR A 68 7.20 4.01 -2.53
C TYR A 68 8.36 4.43 -1.65
N ILE A 69 9.03 3.47 -1.03
CA ILE A 69 10.08 3.71 -0.04
C ILE A 69 11.35 3.03 -0.54
N SER A 70 12.37 3.84 -0.80
CA SER A 70 13.74 3.35 -1.00
C SER A 70 14.25 2.84 0.34
N LEU A 71 14.75 1.61 0.38
CA LEU A 71 15.23 0.98 1.62
C LEU A 71 16.70 1.31 1.90
N GLY A 72 17.43 1.82 0.90
CA GLY A 72 18.84 2.21 1.05
C GLY A 72 19.78 1.01 1.16
N ILE A 73 19.33 -0.16 0.71
CA ILE A 73 20.07 -1.43 0.71
C ILE A 73 19.84 -2.12 -0.63
N THR A 74 20.79 -2.94 -1.09
CA THR A 74 20.64 -3.66 -2.37
C THR A 74 19.91 -5.00 -2.24
N GLU A 75 19.79 -5.53 -1.03
CA GLU A 75 19.15 -6.82 -0.78
C GLU A 75 17.63 -6.66 -0.78
N VAL A 76 16.93 -7.46 -1.59
CA VAL A 76 15.47 -7.51 -1.58
C VAL A 76 15.01 -8.44 -0.47
N ILE A 77 14.31 -7.88 0.51
CA ILE A 77 13.77 -8.61 1.66
C ILE A 77 12.57 -9.45 1.22
N ARG A 78 12.44 -10.68 1.72
CA ARG A 78 11.20 -11.46 1.59
C ARG A 78 10.24 -11.05 2.68
N VAL A 79 9.35 -10.11 2.39
CA VAL A 79 8.36 -9.62 3.39
C VAL A 79 7.49 -10.71 3.99
N GLY A 80 7.27 -11.83 3.31
CA GLY A 80 6.55 -12.99 3.85
C GLY A 80 7.29 -13.76 4.95
N GLU A 81 8.58 -13.45 5.17
CA GLU A 81 9.35 -13.94 6.33
C GLU A 81 9.24 -12.99 7.53
N LEU A 82 8.58 -11.84 7.35
CA LEU A 82 8.30 -10.84 8.37
C LEU A 82 6.82 -10.89 8.77
N ASP A 83 6.52 -10.54 10.01
CA ASP A 83 5.13 -10.40 10.46
C ASP A 83 4.57 -9.03 10.06
N THR A 84 4.13 -8.91 8.80
CA THR A 84 3.58 -7.65 8.27
C THR A 84 2.25 -7.24 8.92
N THR A 85 1.57 -8.17 9.60
CA THR A 85 0.32 -7.89 10.32
C THR A 85 0.51 -6.93 11.50
N MET A 86 1.74 -6.79 11.98
CA MET A 86 2.12 -5.78 12.98
C MET A 86 1.77 -4.35 12.57
N ASP A 87 1.74 -4.06 11.26
CA ASP A 87 1.30 -2.74 10.76
C ASP A 87 -0.19 -2.49 11.05
N LEU A 88 -1.02 -3.53 10.97
CA LEU A 88 -2.45 -3.46 11.26
C LEU A 88 -2.67 -3.41 12.78
N HIS A 89 -1.89 -4.16 13.56
CA HIS A 89 -1.95 -4.08 15.02
C HIS A 89 -1.58 -2.70 15.56
N ALA A 90 -0.71 -1.95 14.89
CA ALA A 90 -0.41 -0.56 15.26
C ALA A 90 -1.60 0.40 15.06
N LEU A 91 -2.67 -0.04 14.38
CA LEU A 91 -3.95 0.66 14.23
C LEU A 91 -5.02 0.12 15.19
N ASP A 92 -4.65 -0.75 16.13
CA ASP A 92 -5.57 -1.54 16.96
C ASP A 92 -6.58 -2.35 16.11
N ALA A 93 -6.16 -2.79 14.92
CA ALA A 93 -7.01 -3.55 14.01
C ALA A 93 -7.07 -5.04 14.37
N GLU A 94 -8.27 -5.61 14.18
CA GLU A 94 -8.47 -7.05 14.08
C GLU A 94 -8.04 -7.52 12.69
N VAL A 95 -7.05 -8.42 12.64
CA VAL A 95 -6.57 -9.02 11.39
C VAL A 95 -7.56 -10.10 10.96
N ILE A 96 -8.10 -9.94 9.76
CA ILE A 96 -9.09 -10.85 9.16
C ILE A 96 -8.40 -11.86 8.26
N ASP A 97 -7.42 -11.42 7.49
CA ASP A 97 -6.75 -12.24 6.48
C ASP A 97 -5.30 -11.79 6.30
N HIS A 98 -4.44 -12.76 5.97
CA HIS A 98 -3.03 -12.56 5.69
C HIS A 98 -2.61 -13.51 4.57
N GLU A 99 -2.06 -12.95 3.50
CA GLU A 99 -1.66 -13.72 2.32
C GLU A 99 -0.24 -13.38 1.87
N VAL A 100 0.56 -14.41 1.61
CA VAL A 100 1.92 -14.28 1.06
C VAL A 100 1.93 -14.75 -0.40
N ARG A 101 2.39 -13.88 -1.30
CA ARG A 101 2.45 -14.08 -2.74
C ARG A 101 3.85 -13.82 -3.29
N CYS A 102 4.01 -14.01 -4.60
CA CYS A 102 5.24 -13.69 -5.34
C CYS A 102 6.51 -14.29 -4.73
N GLY A 103 6.46 -15.54 -4.26
CA GLY A 103 7.61 -16.21 -3.65
C GLY A 103 8.08 -15.61 -2.32
N GLY A 104 7.22 -14.85 -1.62
CA GLY A 104 7.54 -14.23 -0.34
C GLY A 104 7.81 -12.72 -0.42
N TYR A 105 7.76 -12.12 -1.62
CA TYR A 105 8.05 -10.69 -1.81
C TYR A 105 6.82 -9.78 -1.75
N LEU A 106 5.61 -10.35 -1.70
CA LEU A 106 4.36 -9.63 -1.55
C LEU A 106 3.59 -10.21 -0.35
N CYS A 107 3.24 -9.36 0.61
CA CYS A 107 2.25 -9.66 1.65
C CYS A 107 1.01 -8.83 1.43
N VAL A 108 -0.17 -9.43 1.67
CA VAL A 108 -1.43 -8.71 1.68
C VAL A 108 -2.17 -9.01 2.97
N ASP A 109 -2.39 -7.96 3.75
CA ASP A 109 -3.03 -8.01 5.05
C ASP A 109 -4.39 -7.32 4.97
N THR A 110 -5.43 -7.91 5.53
CA THR A 110 -6.76 -7.29 5.63
C THR A 110 -7.19 -7.27 7.08
N GLY A 111 -7.78 -6.16 7.52
CA GLY A 111 -8.29 -6.05 8.88
C GLY A 111 -9.35 -4.97 9.03
N THR A 112 -9.92 -4.90 10.23
CA THR A 112 -10.93 -3.92 10.61
C THR A 112 -10.54 -3.21 11.89
N TYR A 113 -10.83 -1.90 11.95
CA TYR A 113 -10.58 -1.09 13.12
C TYR A 113 -11.54 0.09 13.19
N SER A 114 -11.60 0.74 14.35
CA SER A 114 -12.40 1.94 14.57
C SER A 114 -11.54 3.20 14.45
N THR A 115 -11.99 4.20 13.70
CA THR A 115 -11.33 5.51 13.62
C THR A 115 -12.37 6.62 13.49
N ASP A 116 -12.22 7.70 14.27
CA ASP A 116 -13.10 8.88 14.21
C ASP A 116 -14.61 8.57 14.26
N GLY A 117 -15.00 7.50 14.97
CA GLY A 117 -16.39 7.05 15.08
C GLY A 117 -16.89 6.20 13.91
N PHE A 118 -16.02 5.80 12.99
CA PHE A 118 -16.30 4.88 11.90
C PHE A 118 -15.65 3.52 12.12
N GLU A 119 -16.42 2.46 11.85
CA GLU A 119 -15.86 1.13 11.63
C GLU A 119 -15.37 1.05 10.20
N VAL A 120 -14.09 0.76 10.00
CA VAL A 120 -13.48 0.71 8.67
C VAL A 120 -12.85 -0.65 8.44
N LYS A 121 -12.82 -1.05 7.17
CA LYS A 121 -12.01 -2.16 6.68
C LYS A 121 -10.83 -1.60 5.90
N THR A 122 -9.66 -2.18 6.14
CA THR A 122 -8.42 -1.85 5.43
C THR A 122 -7.83 -3.09 4.80
N ARG A 123 -7.23 -2.89 3.62
CA ARG A 123 -6.44 -3.88 2.89
C ARG A 123 -5.09 -3.25 2.57
N ARG A 124 -4.01 -3.88 3.00
CA ARG A 124 -2.64 -3.36 2.88
C ARG A 124 -1.77 -4.37 2.17
N SER A 125 -1.26 -3.99 1.02
CA SER A 125 -0.37 -4.80 0.18
C SER A 125 1.03 -4.23 0.24
N GLN A 126 2.01 -5.04 0.63
CA GLN A 126 3.41 -4.66 0.79
C GLN A 126 4.28 -5.48 -0.14
N LEU A 127 4.89 -4.84 -1.13
CA LEU A 127 5.73 -5.43 -2.15
C LEU A 127 7.16 -4.91 -2.01
N THR A 128 8.13 -5.82 -1.89
CA THR A 128 9.55 -5.50 -2.01
C THR A 128 10.11 -5.91 -3.35
N TYR A 129 10.91 -5.05 -3.97
CA TYR A 129 11.50 -5.29 -5.30
C TYR A 129 12.85 -4.56 -5.44
N SER A 130 13.66 -4.97 -6.42
CA SER A 130 14.95 -4.32 -6.69
C SER A 130 14.84 -3.27 -7.80
N VAL A 131 15.61 -2.21 -7.66
CA VAL A 131 15.96 -1.28 -8.75
C VAL A 131 17.49 -1.20 -8.85
N PRO A 132 18.08 -0.65 -9.94
CA PRO A 132 19.53 -0.55 -10.04
C PRO A 132 20.17 0.17 -8.84
N GLY A 133 20.92 -0.57 -8.02
CA GLY A 133 21.64 -0.05 -6.87
C GLY A 133 20.83 0.13 -5.59
N ASP A 134 19.56 -0.30 -5.55
CA ASP A 134 18.70 -0.17 -4.37
C ASP A 134 17.60 -1.25 -4.33
N SER A 135 16.96 -1.38 -3.19
CA SER A 135 15.73 -2.14 -3.01
C SER A 135 14.64 -1.19 -2.53
N MET A 136 13.44 -1.49 -2.98
CA MET A 136 12.27 -0.65 -2.78
C MET A 136 11.23 -1.45 -2.03
N LEU A 137 10.46 -0.75 -1.21
CA LEU A 137 9.20 -1.20 -0.63
C LEU A 137 8.10 -0.33 -1.21
N ALA A 138 7.19 -0.94 -1.96
CA ALA A 138 5.93 -0.33 -2.37
C ALA A 138 4.81 -0.83 -1.48
N ILE A 139 3.97 0.10 -1.01
CA ILE A 139 2.82 -0.20 -0.16
C ILE A 139 1.59 0.41 -0.78
N LEU A 140 0.53 -0.38 -0.92
CA LEU A 140 -0.81 0.09 -1.24
C LEU A 140 -1.71 -0.18 -0.03
N THR A 141 -2.30 0.86 0.55
CA THR A 141 -3.26 0.74 1.65
C THR A 141 -4.61 1.29 1.18
N ALA A 142 -5.60 0.42 1.06
CA ALA A 142 -6.97 0.78 0.75
C ALA A 142 -7.82 0.76 2.03
N THR A 143 -8.65 1.79 2.23
CA THR A 143 -9.52 1.90 3.39
C THR A 143 -10.91 2.40 2.99
N ALA A 144 -11.95 1.75 3.50
CA ALA A 144 -13.34 2.18 3.33
C ALA A 144 -14.14 1.88 4.61
N ALA A 145 -15.31 2.51 4.74
CA ALA A 145 -16.26 2.14 5.79
C ALA A 145 -16.63 0.65 5.64
N LEU A 146 -16.76 -0.05 6.77
CA LEU A 146 -16.99 -1.50 6.78
C LEU A 146 -18.29 -1.88 6.05
N ASP A 147 -19.35 -1.09 6.24
CA ASP A 147 -20.65 -1.27 5.58
C ASP A 147 -20.65 -0.88 4.09
N GLY A 148 -19.67 -0.09 3.65
CA GLY A 148 -19.48 0.33 2.27
C GLY A 148 -18.43 -0.47 1.49
N TRP A 149 -17.75 -1.43 2.13
CA TRP A 149 -16.61 -2.14 1.54
C TRP A 149 -16.99 -2.88 0.25
N ASP A 150 -18.07 -3.66 0.28
CA ASP A 150 -18.49 -4.50 -0.86
C ASP A 150 -18.79 -3.67 -2.12
N ALA A 151 -19.19 -2.41 -1.95
CA ALA A 151 -19.46 -1.50 -3.07
C ALA A 151 -18.20 -1.02 -3.78
N VAL A 152 -17.04 -1.08 -3.13
CA VAL A 152 -15.76 -0.55 -3.64
C VAL A 152 -14.68 -1.62 -3.77
N GLU A 153 -14.90 -2.83 -3.26
CA GLU A 153 -13.92 -3.91 -3.24
C GLU A 153 -13.38 -4.25 -4.64
N LEU A 154 -14.26 -4.35 -5.64
CA LEU A 154 -13.83 -4.64 -7.02
C LEU A 154 -12.98 -3.50 -7.61
N GLU A 155 -13.34 -2.25 -7.31
CA GLU A 155 -12.57 -1.07 -7.76
C GLU A 155 -11.18 -1.06 -7.10
N ILE A 156 -11.12 -1.37 -5.80
CA ILE A 156 -9.86 -1.50 -5.04
C ILE A 156 -8.99 -2.63 -5.59
N ALA A 157 -9.56 -3.81 -5.82
CA ALA A 157 -8.84 -4.94 -6.39
C ALA A 157 -8.28 -4.63 -7.79
N THR A 158 -9.05 -3.90 -8.61
CA THR A 158 -8.59 -3.43 -9.93
C THR A 158 -7.42 -2.45 -9.82
N MET A 159 -7.46 -1.53 -8.85
CA MET A 159 -6.34 -0.62 -8.60
C MET A 159 -5.12 -1.35 -8.05
N GLU A 160 -5.30 -2.34 -7.18
CA GLU A 160 -4.21 -3.18 -6.68
C GLU A 160 -3.52 -3.94 -7.80
N ASP A 161 -4.27 -4.56 -8.72
CA ASP A 161 -3.71 -5.27 -9.88
C ASP A 161 -2.97 -4.32 -10.84
N GLY A 162 -3.55 -3.16 -11.12
CA GLY A 162 -2.90 -2.11 -11.93
C GLY A 162 -1.61 -1.58 -11.29
N TRP A 163 -1.62 -1.37 -9.97
CA TRP A 163 -0.45 -0.97 -9.20
C TRP A 163 0.64 -2.04 -9.20
N LEU A 164 0.29 -3.31 -8.99
CA LEU A 164 1.25 -4.42 -9.04
C LEU A 164 1.86 -4.54 -10.45
N THR A 165 1.06 -4.43 -11.50
CA THR A 165 1.52 -4.48 -12.89
C THR A 165 2.48 -3.32 -13.22
N ALA A 166 2.22 -2.12 -12.70
CA ALA A 166 3.10 -0.98 -12.88
C ALA A 166 4.39 -1.06 -12.05
N THR A 167 4.33 -1.69 -10.87
CA THR A 167 5.45 -1.73 -9.90
C THR A 167 6.40 -2.89 -10.14
N ILE A 168 5.90 -4.07 -10.50
CA ILE A 168 6.71 -5.25 -10.81
C ILE A 168 7.28 -5.05 -12.22
N PRO A 169 8.61 -4.89 -12.39
CA PRO A 169 9.19 -4.80 -13.72
C PRO A 169 8.83 -6.07 -14.50
N THR A 170 8.29 -5.93 -15.71
CA THR A 170 7.98 -7.06 -16.62
C THR A 170 9.21 -7.83 -17.12
N ASP A 171 10.40 -7.55 -16.62
CA ASP A 171 11.64 -8.15 -17.09
C ASP A 171 11.91 -9.44 -16.31
N GLY A 172 11.23 -10.50 -16.75
CA GLY A 172 11.35 -11.84 -16.19
C GLY A 172 10.68 -12.95 -17.00
N SER A 173 10.61 -12.81 -18.32
CA SER A 173 10.49 -13.97 -19.22
C SER A 173 11.87 -14.27 -19.81
N ASP A 174 12.67 -15.02 -19.05
CA ASP A 174 13.38 -16.24 -19.47
C ASP A 174 14.19 -16.83 -18.30
#